data_AF-A0A7S2WL98-F1
#
_entry.id   AF-A0A7S2WL98-F1
#
_cell.length_a   1.000
_cell.length_b   1.000
_cell.length_c   1.000
_cell.angle_alpha   90.00
_cell.angle_beta   90.00
_cell.angle_gamma   90.00
#
_symmetry.space_group_name_H-M   'P 1'
#
loop_
_entity.id
_entity.type
_entity.pdbx_description
1 polymer ?
#
loop_
_entity_poly.entity_id
_entity_poly.type
_entity_poly.pdbx_seq_one_letter_code
_entity_poly.pdbx_strand_id
1 'polypeptide(L)'
;EGAVERRVLAKINEYAVVCVEQMIEYMQFAEEQQLEKIRSICEVALDDMSKLPAAVKNMRPLLDQDFIAYLDYAIDKEREGIRGRNLNPDLEPTEWLQILGIIKNGVYAELGKGLKEDIKTIMYVLRMPDEATQRDLLEVIVDKMPTWDVRQFYHVATNIVDNFALREQAGQVDIELAKKVRQFGEDLQRFLPKSKLDVVAAAADQVRGKQADSDATSSLAGTDEGYQALLKGLTPQPASKEEDFLGNSGLSSVGDDETMDMAPESGAGAPPGSRDHASGGGGRRSGRQEGDSKSKRLDLWA
;
A
#
# COMPACT_ATOMS: atom_id res chain seq x y z
N GLU A 1 -26.26 28.84 37.82
CA GLU A 1 -25.81 27.65 37.05
C GLU A 1 -24.29 27.46 36.98
N GLY A 2 -23.49 28.44 36.52
CA GLY A 2 -22.11 28.23 36.04
C GLY A 2 -21.08 27.49 36.93
N ALA A 3 -21.32 27.28 38.22
CA ALA A 3 -20.48 26.39 39.05
C ALA A 3 -20.73 24.89 38.80
N VAL A 4 -21.97 24.51 38.45
CA VAL A 4 -22.33 23.13 38.06
C VAL A 4 -21.81 22.85 36.65
N GLU A 5 -22.03 23.79 35.74
CA GLU A 5 -21.55 23.73 34.35
C GLU A 5 -20.03 23.55 34.26
N ARG A 6 -19.25 24.38 34.97
CA ARG A 6 -17.79 24.20 35.06
C ARG A 6 -17.37 22.85 35.63
N ARG A 7 -18.12 22.27 36.57
CA ARG A 7 -17.85 20.94 37.12
C ARG A 7 -18.17 19.82 36.12
N VAL A 8 -19.22 19.99 35.30
CA VAL A 8 -19.54 19.05 34.21
C VAL A 8 -18.48 19.12 33.11
N LEU A 9 -18.09 20.33 32.67
CA LEU A 9 -17.04 20.53 31.68
C LEU A 9 -15.68 19.98 32.14
N ALA A 10 -15.31 20.18 33.41
CA ALA A 10 -14.09 19.61 33.98
C ALA A 10 -14.08 18.06 33.89
N LYS A 11 -15.20 17.40 34.21
CA LYS A 11 -15.33 15.94 34.08
C LYS A 11 -15.31 15.47 32.62
N ILE A 12 -15.95 16.20 31.70
CA ILE A 12 -15.89 15.87 30.27
C ILE A 12 -14.46 15.96 29.76
N ASN A 13 -13.70 16.97 30.18
CA ASN A 13 -12.29 17.12 29.83
C ASN A 13 -11.42 16.00 30.45
N GLU A 14 -11.66 15.64 31.70
CA GLU A 14 -11.01 14.50 32.38
C GLU A 14 -11.24 13.18 31.61
N TYR A 15 -12.49 12.88 31.23
CA TYR A 15 -12.79 11.72 30.39
C TYR A 15 -12.15 11.82 28.99
N ALA A 16 -12.14 12.99 28.37
CA ALA A 16 -11.53 13.19 27.06
C ALA A 16 -10.01 12.93 27.08
N VAL A 17 -9.31 13.39 28.11
CA VAL A 17 -7.88 13.12 28.32
C VAL A 17 -7.63 11.62 28.49
N VAL A 18 -8.36 10.95 29.38
CA VAL A 18 -8.22 9.50 29.60
C VAL A 18 -8.51 8.69 28.33
N CYS A 19 -9.52 9.07 27.55
CA CYS A 19 -9.80 8.43 26.27
C CYS A 19 -8.66 8.62 25.26
N VAL A 20 -8.04 9.81 25.19
CA VAL A 20 -6.89 10.07 24.31
C VAL A 20 -5.67 9.28 24.74
N GLU A 21 -5.38 9.20 26.04
CA GLU A 21 -4.29 8.38 26.60
C GLU A 21 -4.47 6.90 26.22
N GLN A 22 -5.65 6.34 26.45
CA GLN A 22 -5.99 4.96 26.05
C GLN A 22 -5.88 4.75 24.54
N MET A 23 -6.35 5.70 23.72
CA MET A 23 -6.19 5.59 22.26
C MET A 23 -4.72 5.59 21.83
N ILE A 24 -3.84 6.33 22.51
CA ILE A 24 -2.40 6.32 22.24
C ILE A 24 -1.79 4.95 22.57
N GLU A 25 -2.14 4.36 23.72
CA GLU A 25 -1.70 3.02 24.10
C GLU A 25 -2.13 1.97 23.06
N TYR A 26 -3.40 1.98 22.64
CA TYR A 26 -3.90 1.08 21.60
C TYR A 26 -3.24 1.31 20.23
N MET A 27 -2.96 2.55 19.85
CA MET A 27 -2.26 2.87 18.58
C MET A 27 -0.81 2.38 18.60
N GLN A 28 -0.09 2.53 19.71
CA GLN A 28 1.28 2.03 19.87
C GLN A 28 1.32 0.50 19.79
N PHE A 29 0.43 -0.18 20.51
CA PHE A 29 0.31 -1.64 20.47
C PHE A 29 -0.06 -2.17 19.08
N ALA A 30 -0.93 -1.45 18.34
CA ALA A 30 -1.25 -1.79 16.96
C ALA A 30 -0.05 -1.58 16.02
N GLU A 31 0.69 -0.48 16.15
CA GLU A 31 1.90 -0.19 15.38
C GLU A 31 2.99 -1.26 15.62
N GLU A 32 3.21 -1.66 16.88
CA GLU A 32 4.15 -2.74 17.25
C GLU A 32 3.82 -4.07 16.55
N GLN A 33 2.54 -4.46 16.50
CA GLN A 33 2.11 -5.67 15.78
C GLN A 33 2.40 -5.61 14.28
N GLN A 34 2.21 -4.45 13.63
CA GLN A 34 2.51 -4.35 12.18
C GLN A 34 4.02 -4.31 11.93
N LEU A 35 4.81 -3.72 12.82
CA LEU A 35 6.27 -3.75 12.77
C LEU A 35 6.82 -5.18 12.95
N GLU A 36 6.25 -5.99 13.83
CA GLU A 36 6.66 -7.39 14.01
C GLU A 36 6.33 -8.24 12.76
N LYS A 37 5.22 -7.98 12.06
CA LYS A 37 4.94 -8.58 10.74
C LYS A 37 6.03 -8.21 9.71
N ILE A 38 6.42 -6.94 9.64
CA ILE A 38 7.52 -6.46 8.76
C ILE A 38 8.83 -7.15 9.12
N ARG A 39 9.15 -7.23 10.42
CA ARG A 39 10.35 -7.88 10.94
C ARG A 39 10.41 -9.35 10.54
N SER A 40 9.34 -10.11 10.72
CA SER A 40 9.28 -11.52 10.32
C SER A 40 9.53 -11.73 8.82
N ILE A 41 9.01 -10.86 7.95
CA ILE A 41 9.32 -10.86 6.51
C ILE A 41 10.81 -10.58 6.26
N CYS A 42 11.40 -9.61 6.96
CA CYS A 42 12.83 -9.28 6.86
C CYS A 42 13.74 -10.39 7.38
N GLU A 43 13.40 -11.06 8.49
CA GLU A 43 14.19 -12.16 9.06
C GLU A 43 14.27 -13.35 8.11
N VAL A 44 13.17 -13.72 7.44
CA VAL A 44 13.20 -14.74 6.39
C VAL A 44 14.03 -14.31 5.18
N ALA A 45 13.95 -13.03 4.79
CA ALA A 45 14.75 -12.47 3.70
C ALA A 45 16.26 -12.49 4.01
N LEU A 46 16.64 -12.27 5.28
CA LEU A 46 18.02 -12.29 5.76
C LEU A 46 18.60 -13.71 5.87
N ASP A 47 17.79 -14.70 6.27
CA ASP A 47 18.21 -16.11 6.29
C ASP A 47 18.33 -16.70 4.87
N ASP A 48 17.26 -16.61 4.07
CA ASP A 48 17.26 -17.13 2.69
C ASP A 48 16.14 -16.49 1.84
N MET A 49 16.55 -15.57 0.96
CA MET A 49 15.68 -14.95 -0.05
C MET A 49 14.90 -15.93 -0.94
N SER A 50 15.36 -17.18 -1.11
CA SER A 50 14.63 -18.20 -1.88
C SER A 50 13.42 -18.78 -1.12
N LYS A 51 13.42 -18.73 0.22
CA LYS A 51 12.29 -19.15 1.08
C LYS A 51 11.22 -18.06 1.20
N LEU A 52 11.59 -16.79 1.01
CA LEU A 52 10.70 -15.63 1.18
C LEU A 52 9.33 -15.78 0.48
N PRO A 53 9.20 -16.25 -0.78
CA PRO A 53 7.89 -16.42 -1.41
C PRO A 53 7.00 -17.47 -0.73
N ALA A 54 7.59 -18.51 -0.13
CA ALA A 54 6.85 -19.53 0.60
C ALA A 54 6.42 -19.01 1.98
N ALA A 55 7.28 -18.25 2.67
CA ALA A 55 6.94 -17.61 3.94
C ALA A 55 5.83 -16.56 3.77
N VAL A 56 5.97 -15.64 2.81
CA VAL A 56 4.95 -14.62 2.51
C VAL A 56 3.60 -15.26 2.14
N LYS A 57 3.61 -16.38 1.40
CA LYS A 57 2.40 -17.16 1.12
C LYS A 57 1.75 -17.73 2.39
N ASN A 58 2.54 -18.25 3.33
CA ASN A 58 2.04 -18.77 4.60
C ASN A 58 1.54 -17.65 5.53
N MET A 59 2.19 -16.48 5.49
CA MET A 59 1.80 -15.28 6.22
C MET A 59 0.59 -14.55 5.60
N ARG A 60 0.08 -14.96 4.43
CA ARG A 60 -1.03 -14.30 3.73
C ARG A 60 -2.24 -13.92 4.62
N PRO A 61 -2.67 -14.71 5.63
CA PRO A 61 -3.74 -14.30 6.56
C PRO A 61 -3.42 -13.09 7.45
N LEU A 62 -2.14 -12.76 7.63
CA LEU A 62 -1.64 -11.59 8.38
C LEU A 62 -1.46 -10.35 7.48
N LEU A 63 -1.44 -10.55 6.16
CA LEU A 63 -1.26 -9.51 5.13
C LEU A 63 -2.62 -8.90 4.73
N ASP A 64 -3.35 -8.45 5.74
CA ASP A 64 -4.70 -7.92 5.63
C ASP A 64 -4.75 -6.43 5.21
N GLN A 65 -5.96 -5.92 5.03
CA GLN A 65 -6.19 -4.52 4.64
C GLN A 65 -5.63 -3.54 5.68
N ASP A 66 -5.63 -3.91 6.96
CA ASP A 66 -5.08 -3.09 8.04
C ASP A 66 -3.54 -3.03 7.94
N PHE A 67 -2.88 -4.14 7.61
CA PHE A 67 -1.44 -4.14 7.32
C PHE A 67 -1.08 -3.33 6.08
N ILE A 68 -1.89 -3.40 5.01
CA ILE A 68 -1.69 -2.57 3.81
C ILE A 68 -1.83 -1.08 4.14
N ALA A 69 -2.89 -0.70 4.85
CA ALA A 69 -3.12 0.68 5.27
C ALA A 69 -1.99 1.19 6.19
N TYR A 70 -1.45 0.33 7.05
CA TYR A 70 -0.26 0.65 7.84
C TYR A 70 0.99 0.85 6.97
N LEU A 71 1.24 0.00 5.98
CA LEU A 71 2.36 0.17 5.04
C LEU A 71 2.25 1.47 4.24
N ASP A 72 1.04 1.85 3.83
CA ASP A 72 0.77 3.14 3.18
C ASP A 72 1.09 4.31 4.12
N TYR A 73 0.53 4.30 5.33
CA TYR A 73 0.81 5.29 6.38
C TYR A 73 2.31 5.41 6.70
N ALA A 74 3.01 4.28 6.88
CA ALA A 74 4.44 4.27 7.22
C ALA A 74 5.31 4.85 6.09
N ILE A 75 4.96 4.54 4.83
CA ILE A 75 5.61 5.10 3.64
C ILE A 75 5.37 6.61 3.54
N ASP A 76 4.15 7.08 3.77
CA ASP A 76 3.83 8.51 3.68
C ASP A 76 4.46 9.30 4.83
N LYS A 77 4.45 8.78 6.06
CA LYS A 77 5.16 9.33 7.24
C LYS A 77 6.66 9.48 6.99
N GLU A 78 7.31 8.48 6.39
CA GLU A 78 8.73 8.55 6.04
C GLU A 78 8.97 9.54 4.89
N ARG A 79 8.11 9.57 3.86
CA ARG A 79 8.16 10.57 2.77
C ARG A 79 8.01 11.99 3.31
N GLU A 80 7.12 12.23 4.27
CA GLU A 80 6.96 13.51 4.96
C GLU A 80 8.21 13.88 5.78
N GLY A 81 8.78 12.92 6.51
CA GLY A 81 10.04 13.12 7.24
C GLY A 81 11.25 13.43 6.35
N ILE A 82 11.27 12.95 5.10
CA ILE A 82 12.29 13.31 4.10
C ILE A 82 12.02 14.71 3.53
N ARG A 83 10.76 15.02 3.17
CA ARG A 83 10.35 16.36 2.70
C ARG A 83 10.61 17.46 3.73
N GLY A 84 10.39 17.17 5.02
CA GLY A 84 10.69 18.08 6.13
C GLY A 84 12.19 18.41 6.28
N ARG A 85 13.07 17.61 5.69
CA ARG A 85 14.52 17.88 5.58
C ARG A 85 14.89 18.62 4.28
N ASN A 86 13.91 19.10 3.51
CA ASN A 86 14.04 19.67 2.16
C ASN A 86 14.64 18.72 1.11
N LEU A 87 14.57 17.40 1.34
CA LEU A 87 15.03 16.37 0.41
C LEU A 87 13.85 15.82 -0.41
N ASN A 88 14.14 15.28 -1.60
CA ASN A 88 13.11 14.67 -2.45
C ASN A 88 13.09 13.14 -2.22
N PRO A 89 12.01 12.56 -1.64
CA PRO A 89 11.95 11.13 -1.33
C PRO A 89 11.94 10.21 -2.55
N ASP A 90 11.66 10.71 -3.75
CA ASP A 90 11.70 9.91 -4.98
C ASP A 90 13.09 9.91 -5.65
N LEU A 91 13.99 10.81 -5.24
CA LEU A 91 15.39 10.87 -5.70
C LEU A 91 16.38 10.34 -4.65
N GLU A 92 16.12 10.64 -3.38
CA GLU A 92 16.94 10.27 -2.23
C GLU A 92 16.08 9.52 -1.17
N PRO A 93 15.54 8.32 -1.51
CA PRO A 93 14.79 7.52 -0.57
C PRO A 93 15.72 6.95 0.52
N THR A 94 15.32 7.09 1.78
CA THR A 94 16.00 6.43 2.91
C THR A 94 15.95 4.90 2.75
N GLU A 95 16.92 4.19 3.34
CA GLU A 95 16.96 2.73 3.34
C GLU A 95 15.65 2.12 3.87
N TRP A 96 15.06 2.74 4.90
CA TRP A 96 13.76 2.34 5.43
C TRP A 96 12.62 2.51 4.43
N LEU A 97 12.54 3.64 3.71
CA LEU A 97 11.56 3.86 2.64
C LEU A 97 11.71 2.83 1.51
N GLN A 98 12.95 2.42 1.19
CA GLN A 98 13.22 1.37 0.21
C GLN A 98 12.72 0.00 0.69
N ILE A 99 13.01 -0.37 1.95
CA ILE A 99 12.53 -1.62 2.58
C ILE A 99 10.99 -1.68 2.57
N LEU A 100 10.33 -0.64 3.06
CA LEU A 100 8.87 -0.55 3.05
C LEU A 100 8.29 -0.67 1.63
N GLY A 101 8.91 -0.01 0.65
CA GLY A 101 8.53 -0.11 -0.76
C GLY A 101 8.67 -1.54 -1.33
N ILE A 102 9.76 -2.25 -1.00
CA ILE A 102 9.98 -3.64 -1.41
C ILE A 102 8.93 -4.56 -0.78
N ILE A 103 8.67 -4.43 0.54
CA ILE A 103 7.68 -5.22 1.26
C ILE A 103 6.28 -4.98 0.69
N LYS A 104 5.86 -3.72 0.55
CA LYS A 104 4.58 -3.35 -0.06
C LYS A 104 4.40 -3.98 -1.45
N ASN A 105 5.41 -3.89 -2.32
CA ASN A 105 5.37 -4.51 -3.64
C ASN A 105 5.28 -6.05 -3.58
N GLY A 106 5.99 -6.70 -2.65
CA GLY A 106 5.92 -8.15 -2.43
C GLY A 106 4.54 -8.60 -1.94
N VAL A 107 3.96 -7.89 -0.97
CA VAL A 107 2.62 -8.13 -0.42
C VAL A 107 1.55 -8.02 -1.51
N TYR A 108 1.55 -6.92 -2.29
CA TYR A 108 0.61 -6.79 -3.42
C TYR A 108 0.83 -7.86 -4.50
N ALA A 109 2.07 -8.29 -4.75
CA ALA A 109 2.36 -9.35 -5.71
C ALA A 109 1.79 -10.71 -5.26
N GLU A 110 1.78 -11.01 -3.96
CA GLU A 110 1.16 -12.22 -3.42
C GLU A 110 -0.38 -12.13 -3.40
N LEU A 111 -0.94 -11.06 -2.86
CA LEU A 111 -2.40 -10.84 -2.83
C LEU A 111 -3.00 -10.80 -4.26
N GLY A 112 -2.25 -10.23 -5.20
CA GLY A 112 -2.57 -10.22 -6.62
C GLY A 112 -2.57 -11.60 -7.31
N LYS A 113 -2.03 -12.66 -6.68
CA LYS A 113 -2.21 -14.06 -7.14
C LYS A 113 -3.61 -14.56 -6.79
N GLY A 114 -4.02 -14.40 -5.53
CA GLY A 114 -5.37 -14.75 -5.07
C GLY A 114 -6.44 -14.04 -5.90
N LEU A 115 -6.29 -12.73 -6.13
CA LEU A 115 -7.20 -11.96 -6.99
C LEU A 115 -7.35 -12.55 -8.42
N LYS A 116 -6.26 -13.05 -9.01
CA LYS A 116 -6.30 -13.70 -10.34
C LYS A 116 -6.99 -15.06 -10.30
N GLU A 117 -6.95 -15.77 -9.18
CA GLU A 117 -7.64 -17.04 -8.96
C GLU A 117 -9.13 -16.82 -8.71
N ASP A 118 -9.49 -15.80 -7.92
CA ASP A 118 -10.88 -15.33 -7.73
C ASP A 118 -11.52 -14.95 -9.08
N ILE A 119 -10.86 -14.09 -9.87
CA ILE A 119 -11.35 -13.66 -11.20
C ILE A 119 -11.53 -14.85 -12.14
N LYS A 120 -10.60 -15.82 -12.15
CA LYS A 120 -10.74 -17.05 -12.96
C LYS A 120 -11.94 -17.89 -12.51
N THR A 121 -12.15 -17.99 -11.21
CA THR A 121 -13.25 -18.77 -10.60
C THR A 121 -14.60 -18.12 -10.94
N ILE A 122 -14.72 -16.80 -10.78
CA ILE A 122 -15.91 -16.02 -11.16
C ILE A 122 -16.17 -16.13 -12.67
N MET A 123 -15.14 -15.99 -13.51
CA MET A 123 -15.27 -16.16 -14.96
C MET A 123 -15.71 -17.59 -15.35
N TYR A 124 -15.24 -18.61 -14.63
CA TYR A 124 -15.67 -20.00 -14.85
C TYR A 124 -17.15 -20.19 -14.50
N VAL A 125 -17.62 -19.63 -13.38
CA VAL A 125 -19.05 -19.61 -12.99
C VAL A 125 -19.90 -18.89 -14.04
N LEU A 126 -19.53 -17.66 -14.44
CA LEU A 126 -20.26 -16.86 -15.43
C LEU A 126 -20.32 -17.51 -16.84
N ARG A 127 -19.36 -18.39 -17.15
CA ARG A 127 -19.30 -19.13 -18.42
C ARG A 127 -20.26 -20.31 -18.47
N MET A 128 -20.91 -20.70 -17.36
CA MET A 128 -21.91 -21.76 -17.37
C MET A 128 -23.09 -21.42 -18.30
N PRO A 129 -23.64 -22.41 -19.02
CA PRO A 129 -24.71 -22.17 -19.99
C PRO A 129 -26.06 -21.90 -19.32
N ASP A 130 -26.34 -22.57 -18.20
CA ASP A 130 -27.60 -22.54 -17.45
C ASP A 130 -27.41 -21.82 -16.09
N GLU A 131 -28.39 -20.99 -15.73
CA GLU A 131 -28.50 -20.30 -14.44
C GLU A 131 -28.63 -21.30 -13.27
N ALA A 132 -29.23 -22.48 -13.49
CA ALA A 132 -29.25 -23.54 -12.49
C ALA A 132 -27.83 -24.07 -12.19
N THR A 133 -27.10 -24.50 -13.23
CA THR A 133 -25.72 -24.99 -13.08
C THR A 133 -24.77 -23.91 -12.54
N GLN A 134 -24.98 -22.65 -12.91
CA GLN A 134 -24.24 -21.51 -12.37
C GLN A 134 -24.38 -21.40 -10.85
N ARG A 135 -25.60 -21.58 -10.31
CA ARG A 135 -25.88 -21.54 -8.88
C ARG A 135 -25.33 -22.72 -8.13
N ASP A 136 -25.57 -23.94 -8.62
CA ASP A 136 -25.06 -25.16 -7.99
C ASP A 136 -23.52 -25.14 -7.88
N LEU A 137 -22.87 -24.64 -8.93
CA LEU A 137 -21.40 -24.46 -8.95
C LEU A 137 -20.95 -23.37 -7.97
N LEU A 138 -21.66 -22.24 -7.88
CA LEU A 138 -21.36 -21.17 -6.93
C LEU A 138 -21.51 -21.65 -5.47
N GLU A 139 -22.56 -22.41 -5.18
CA GLU A 139 -22.78 -23.02 -3.85
C GLU A 139 -21.61 -23.94 -3.47
N VAL A 140 -21.20 -24.84 -4.37
CA VAL A 140 -20.08 -25.76 -4.14
C VAL A 140 -18.73 -25.02 -4.00
N ILE A 141 -18.52 -23.91 -4.72
CA ILE A 141 -17.32 -23.08 -4.59
C ILE A 141 -17.29 -22.40 -3.22
N VAL A 142 -18.41 -21.79 -2.80
CA VAL A 142 -18.54 -21.09 -1.52
C VAL A 142 -18.39 -22.04 -0.33
N ASP A 143 -19.04 -23.21 -0.37
CA ASP A 143 -18.98 -24.22 0.70
C ASP A 143 -17.56 -24.79 0.91
N LYS A 144 -16.77 -24.90 -0.17
CA LYS A 144 -15.39 -25.43 -0.13
C LYS A 144 -14.32 -24.36 0.02
N MET A 145 -14.70 -23.08 0.08
CA MET A 145 -13.75 -21.98 0.17
C MET A 145 -13.14 -21.89 1.57
N PRO A 146 -11.81 -21.74 1.70
CA PRO A 146 -11.19 -21.49 2.98
C PRO A 146 -11.73 -20.21 3.63
N THR A 147 -11.98 -20.24 4.93
CA THR A 147 -12.64 -19.16 5.70
C THR A 147 -12.03 -17.77 5.47
N TRP A 148 -10.70 -17.71 5.28
CA TRP A 148 -9.96 -16.46 5.01
C TRP A 148 -10.13 -15.93 3.58
N ASP A 149 -10.36 -16.80 2.59
CA ASP A 149 -10.52 -16.41 1.18
C ASP A 149 -11.94 -15.87 0.89
N VAL A 150 -12.95 -16.27 1.66
CA VAL A 150 -14.35 -15.87 1.46
C VAL A 150 -14.55 -14.35 1.45
N ARG A 151 -13.87 -13.61 2.33
CA ARG A 151 -13.98 -12.14 2.39
C ARG A 151 -13.40 -11.49 1.13
N GLN A 152 -12.24 -11.97 0.67
CA GLN A 152 -11.59 -11.49 -0.55
C GLN A 152 -12.46 -11.80 -1.78
N PHE A 153 -12.87 -13.06 -1.94
CA PHE A 153 -13.71 -13.49 -3.06
C PHE A 153 -15.02 -12.70 -3.16
N TYR A 154 -15.73 -12.52 -2.03
CA TYR A 154 -16.96 -11.74 -1.99
C TYR A 154 -16.75 -10.28 -2.42
N HIS A 155 -15.67 -9.64 -1.96
CA HIS A 155 -15.34 -8.27 -2.33
C HIS A 155 -15.01 -8.14 -3.83
N VAL A 156 -14.18 -9.05 -4.37
CA VAL A 156 -13.85 -9.09 -5.80
C VAL A 156 -15.09 -9.31 -6.67
N ALA A 157 -15.95 -10.24 -6.26
CA ALA A 157 -17.19 -10.54 -6.95
C ALA A 157 -18.18 -9.36 -6.93
N THR A 158 -18.33 -8.69 -5.78
CA THR A 158 -19.19 -7.50 -5.65
C THR A 158 -18.66 -6.34 -6.51
N ASN A 159 -17.36 -6.06 -6.48
CA ASN A 159 -16.74 -5.01 -7.30
C ASN A 159 -16.91 -5.27 -8.81
N ILE A 160 -16.90 -6.53 -9.26
CA ILE A 160 -17.20 -6.88 -10.65
C ILE A 160 -18.68 -6.59 -10.97
N VAL A 161 -19.61 -6.99 -10.10
CA VAL A 161 -21.06 -6.74 -10.29
C VAL A 161 -21.35 -5.24 -10.38
N ASP A 162 -20.81 -4.45 -9.45
CA ASP A 162 -21.01 -3.00 -9.39
C ASP A 162 -20.39 -2.29 -10.61
N ASN A 163 -19.19 -2.68 -11.02
CA ASN A 163 -18.56 -2.14 -12.23
C ASN A 163 -19.38 -2.45 -13.50
N PHE A 164 -19.94 -3.65 -13.60
CA PHE A 164 -20.81 -4.03 -14.71
C PHE A 164 -22.13 -3.24 -14.71
N ALA A 165 -22.74 -3.02 -13.54
CA ALA A 165 -23.95 -2.21 -13.42
C ALA A 165 -23.73 -0.75 -13.89
N LEU A 166 -22.59 -0.15 -13.51
CA LEU A 166 -22.21 1.19 -13.98
C LEU A 166 -22.00 1.24 -15.51
N ARG A 167 -21.35 0.22 -16.07
CA ARG A 167 -21.08 0.15 -17.52
C ARG A 167 -22.32 -0.21 -18.36
N GLU A 168 -23.27 -0.95 -17.79
CA GLU A 168 -24.59 -1.20 -18.39
C GLU A 168 -25.38 0.10 -18.53
N GLN A 169 -25.42 0.93 -17.47
CA GLN A 169 -26.03 2.28 -17.52
C GLN A 169 -25.38 3.19 -18.58
N ALA A 170 -24.08 3.01 -18.84
CA ALA A 170 -23.35 3.72 -19.89
C ALA A 170 -23.53 3.12 -21.30
N GLY A 171 -24.26 2.01 -21.46
CA GLY A 171 -24.44 1.32 -22.75
C GLY A 171 -23.17 0.65 -23.29
N GLN A 172 -22.21 0.32 -22.43
CA GLN A 172 -20.86 -0.17 -22.80
C GLN A 172 -20.67 -1.69 -22.59
N VAL A 173 -21.76 -2.45 -22.43
CA VAL A 173 -21.74 -3.88 -22.13
C VAL A 173 -22.81 -4.58 -22.95
N ASP A 174 -22.52 -5.82 -23.34
CA ASP A 174 -23.52 -6.75 -23.88
C ASP A 174 -24.62 -7.05 -22.84
N ILE A 175 -25.88 -7.12 -23.31
CA ILE A 175 -27.07 -7.25 -22.46
C ILE A 175 -27.15 -8.65 -21.83
N GLU A 176 -26.76 -9.70 -22.56
CA GLU A 176 -26.78 -11.07 -22.03
C GLU A 176 -25.73 -11.24 -20.92
N LEU A 177 -24.52 -10.73 -21.15
CA LEU A 177 -23.46 -10.71 -20.14
C LEU A 177 -23.85 -9.89 -18.91
N ALA A 178 -24.44 -8.70 -19.09
CA ALA A 178 -24.93 -7.87 -17.97
C ALA A 178 -25.99 -8.61 -17.14
N LYS A 179 -26.95 -9.31 -17.78
CA LYS A 179 -27.92 -10.16 -17.09
C LYS A 179 -27.23 -11.26 -16.28
N LYS A 180 -26.27 -11.99 -16.86
CA LYS A 180 -25.54 -13.07 -16.17
C LYS A 180 -24.74 -12.58 -14.96
N VAL A 181 -24.11 -11.41 -15.07
CA VAL A 181 -23.35 -10.79 -13.97
C VAL A 181 -24.29 -10.31 -12.85
N ARG A 182 -25.45 -9.75 -13.19
CA ARG A 182 -26.48 -9.39 -12.19
C ARG A 182 -27.00 -10.62 -11.44
N GLN A 183 -27.38 -11.67 -12.17
CA GLN A 183 -27.84 -12.94 -11.60
C GLN A 183 -26.79 -13.55 -10.65
N PHE A 184 -25.52 -13.55 -11.07
CA PHE A 184 -24.39 -13.95 -10.24
C PHE A 184 -24.30 -13.16 -8.93
N GLY A 185 -24.51 -11.83 -8.97
CA GLY A 185 -24.53 -10.98 -7.78
C GLY A 185 -25.69 -11.29 -6.82
N GLU A 186 -26.89 -11.53 -7.36
CA GLU A 186 -28.06 -11.94 -6.58
C GLU A 186 -27.85 -13.30 -5.90
N ASP A 187 -27.32 -14.27 -6.63
CA ASP A 187 -27.02 -15.60 -6.09
C ASP A 187 -25.86 -15.58 -5.08
N LEU A 188 -24.84 -14.75 -5.30
CA LEU A 188 -23.77 -14.52 -4.32
C LEU A 188 -24.34 -13.98 -3.01
N GLN A 189 -25.21 -12.96 -3.04
CA GLN A 189 -25.86 -12.42 -1.84
C GLN A 189 -26.78 -13.44 -1.16
N ARG A 190 -27.34 -14.39 -1.90
CA ARG A 190 -28.17 -15.47 -1.36
C ARG A 190 -27.34 -16.53 -0.63
N PHE A 191 -26.19 -16.93 -1.17
CA PHE A 191 -25.32 -17.92 -0.54
C PHE A 191 -24.49 -17.31 0.60
N LEU A 192 -23.93 -16.11 0.37
CA LEU A 192 -23.14 -15.29 1.29
C LEU A 192 -23.85 -13.94 1.60
N PRO A 193 -24.96 -13.94 2.35
CA PRO A 193 -25.50 -12.70 2.90
C PRO A 193 -24.50 -12.11 3.90
N LYS A 194 -24.50 -10.77 4.05
CA LYS A 194 -23.55 -10.06 4.93
C LYS A 194 -23.46 -10.66 6.34
N SER A 195 -24.58 -11.08 6.93
CA SER A 195 -24.60 -11.74 8.24
C SER A 195 -23.83 -13.08 8.32
N LYS A 196 -23.77 -13.86 7.22
CA LYS A 196 -22.88 -15.03 7.15
C LYS A 196 -21.43 -14.60 6.91
N LEU A 197 -21.22 -13.59 6.06
CA LEU A 197 -19.88 -13.05 5.79
C LEU A 197 -19.21 -12.59 7.09
N ASP A 198 -19.94 -11.91 7.97
CA ASP A 198 -19.47 -11.42 9.27
C ASP A 198 -19.11 -12.57 10.23
N VAL A 199 -19.87 -13.67 10.23
CA VAL A 199 -19.58 -14.87 11.04
C VAL A 199 -18.36 -15.64 10.53
N VAL A 200 -18.26 -15.81 9.20
CA VAL A 200 -17.09 -16.43 8.54
C VAL A 200 -15.85 -15.56 8.76
N ALA A 201 -15.98 -14.25 8.62
CA ALA A 201 -14.96 -13.26 8.95
C ALA A 201 -14.46 -13.42 10.41
N ALA A 202 -15.36 -13.37 11.40
CA ALA A 202 -14.99 -13.52 12.80
C ALA A 202 -14.33 -14.87 13.11
N ALA A 203 -14.73 -15.95 12.42
CA ALA A 203 -14.08 -17.25 12.55
C ALA A 203 -12.65 -17.26 11.96
N ALA A 204 -12.42 -16.62 10.81
CA ALA A 204 -11.09 -16.44 10.24
C ALA A 204 -10.20 -15.56 11.16
N ASP A 205 -10.76 -14.47 11.69
CA ASP A 205 -10.07 -13.56 12.60
C ASP A 205 -9.63 -14.27 13.91
N GLN A 206 -10.43 -15.23 14.42
CA GLN A 206 -10.07 -16.06 15.58
C GLN A 206 -9.01 -17.14 15.29
N VAL A 207 -9.02 -17.73 14.09
CA VAL A 207 -7.97 -18.68 13.67
C VAL A 207 -6.63 -17.94 13.50
N ARG A 208 -6.66 -16.73 12.92
CA ARG A 208 -5.50 -15.84 12.79
C ARG A 208 -4.86 -15.52 14.15
N GLY A 209 -5.64 -15.14 15.15
CA GLY A 209 -5.12 -14.85 16.50
C GLY A 209 -4.35 -16.02 17.11
N LYS A 210 -4.89 -17.23 17.01
CA LYS A 210 -4.25 -18.44 17.57
C LYS A 210 -2.94 -18.84 16.89
N GLN A 211 -2.75 -18.50 15.62
CA GLN A 211 -1.48 -18.74 14.90
C GLN A 211 -0.45 -17.65 15.24
N ALA A 212 -0.88 -16.39 15.39
CA ALA A 212 0.01 -15.33 15.87
C ALA A 212 0.55 -15.65 17.29
N ASP A 213 -0.31 -16.14 18.19
CA ASP A 213 0.08 -16.53 19.56
C ASP A 213 1.09 -17.70 19.59
N SER A 214 0.95 -18.70 18.69
CA SER A 214 1.86 -19.85 18.61
C SER A 214 3.23 -19.48 18.05
N ASP A 215 3.27 -18.58 17.07
CA ASP A 215 4.52 -18.22 16.39
C ASP A 215 5.30 -17.20 17.24
N ALA A 216 4.61 -16.28 17.93
CA ALA A 216 5.21 -15.37 18.90
C ALA A 216 5.87 -16.10 20.09
N THR A 217 5.24 -17.17 20.61
CA THR A 217 5.85 -18.00 21.68
C THR A 217 7.04 -18.84 21.20
N SER A 218 7.20 -19.06 19.89
CA SER A 218 8.38 -19.69 19.30
C SER A 218 9.55 -18.70 19.08
N SER A 219 9.24 -17.44 18.74
CA SER A 219 10.24 -16.39 18.45
C SER A 219 10.99 -15.90 19.70
N LEU A 220 10.30 -15.76 20.84
CA LEU A 220 10.83 -15.22 22.10
C LEU A 220 11.98 -16.03 22.76
N ALA A 221 12.39 -17.16 22.16
CA ALA A 221 13.55 -17.94 22.61
C ALA A 221 14.91 -17.43 22.05
N GLY A 222 14.92 -16.45 21.14
CA GLY A 222 16.11 -16.01 20.40
C GLY A 222 16.56 -14.56 20.64
N THR A 223 17.61 -14.38 21.44
CA THR A 223 18.53 -13.21 21.47
C THR A 223 17.95 -11.81 21.75
N ASP A 224 17.78 -11.47 23.02
CA ASP A 224 17.33 -10.15 23.52
C ASP A 224 18.43 -9.06 23.49
N GLU A 225 19.73 -9.42 23.55
CA GLU A 225 20.82 -8.45 23.74
C GLU A 225 21.15 -7.59 22.50
N GLY A 226 20.95 -8.11 21.28
CA GLY A 226 21.14 -7.33 20.05
C GLY A 226 19.97 -6.37 19.76
N TYR A 227 18.78 -6.72 20.25
CA TYR A 227 17.51 -6.05 19.94
C TYR A 227 17.44 -4.65 20.57
N GLN A 228 17.89 -4.51 21.82
CA GLN A 228 17.94 -3.25 22.56
C GLN A 228 18.90 -2.20 21.95
N ALA A 229 19.85 -2.62 21.10
CA ALA A 229 20.77 -1.71 20.43
C ALA A 229 20.13 -1.06 19.19
N LEU A 230 19.31 -1.80 18.43
CA LEU A 230 18.62 -1.31 17.23
C LEU A 230 17.45 -0.38 17.57
N LEU A 231 16.66 -0.71 18.61
CA LEU A 231 15.55 0.15 19.07
C LEU A 231 16.02 1.53 19.53
N LYS A 232 17.25 1.66 20.06
CA LYS A 232 17.85 2.96 20.39
C LYS A 232 18.28 3.81 19.19
N GLY A 233 18.37 3.21 17.99
CA GLY A 233 18.70 3.91 16.74
C GLY A 233 17.49 4.29 15.89
N LEU A 234 16.32 3.69 16.14
CA LEU A 234 15.13 3.81 15.28
C LEU A 234 14.01 4.68 15.87
N THR A 235 14.15 5.18 17.11
CA THR A 235 13.24 6.22 17.61
C THR A 235 13.50 7.54 16.87
N PRO A 236 12.46 8.22 16.34
CA PRO A 236 12.64 9.55 15.78
C PRO A 236 13.22 10.47 16.85
N GLN A 237 14.40 11.04 16.63
CA GLN A 237 14.92 12.04 17.58
C GLN A 237 13.91 13.20 17.67
N PRO A 238 13.42 13.54 18.86
CA PRO A 238 12.67 14.78 19.03
C PRO A 238 13.60 15.93 18.63
N ALA A 239 13.10 16.84 17.78
CA ALA A 239 13.88 17.98 17.31
C ALA A 239 14.58 18.68 18.48
N SER A 240 15.90 18.69 18.46
CA SER A 240 16.72 19.25 19.53
C SER A 240 16.37 20.71 19.74
N LYS A 241 16.05 21.08 20.98
CA LYS A 241 15.69 22.44 21.37
C LYS A 241 16.78 23.43 20.94
N GLU A 242 16.36 24.53 20.32
CA GLU A 242 17.17 25.73 20.20
C GLU A 242 17.42 26.33 21.58
N GLU A 243 18.60 26.13 22.17
CA GLU A 243 19.20 27.09 23.12
C GLU A 243 20.73 27.15 22.90
N ASP A 244 21.30 28.31 23.23
CA ASP A 244 22.74 28.61 23.29
C ASP A 244 23.57 28.66 21.99
N PHE A 245 23.37 29.72 21.19
CA PHE A 245 24.43 30.29 20.36
C PHE A 245 24.55 31.83 20.48
N LEU A 246 24.84 32.33 21.69
CA LEU A 246 25.41 33.68 21.88
C LEU A 246 26.94 33.63 21.87
N GLY A 247 27.49 33.29 20.71
CA GLY A 247 28.91 33.16 20.44
C GLY A 247 29.56 34.43 19.87
N ASN A 248 30.00 35.31 20.78
CA ASN A 248 31.24 36.09 20.69
C ASN A 248 31.57 36.86 19.38
N SER A 249 31.45 38.19 19.42
CA SER A 249 31.92 39.12 18.38
C SER A 249 33.46 39.15 18.26
N GLY A 250 34.03 38.32 17.37
CA GLY A 250 35.46 38.31 17.04
C GLY A 250 35.80 39.08 15.76
N LEU A 251 36.37 40.28 15.90
CA LEU A 251 36.85 41.12 14.79
C LEU A 251 38.21 40.65 14.23
N SER A 252 38.23 40.21 12.97
CA SER A 252 39.32 40.28 11.96
C SER A 252 38.95 39.33 10.80
N SER A 253 39.33 39.53 9.53
CA SER A 253 40.31 40.46 8.95
C SER A 253 39.78 41.02 7.62
N VAL A 254 40.07 42.29 7.34
CA VAL A 254 40.07 42.82 5.96
C VAL A 254 41.39 42.39 5.30
N GLY A 255 41.35 42.11 4.00
CA GLY A 255 42.49 41.61 3.23
C GLY A 255 42.08 41.41 1.78
N ASP A 256 41.95 42.53 1.06
CA ASP A 256 41.66 42.55 -0.37
C ASP A 256 42.85 42.07 -1.21
N ASP A 257 42.52 41.82 -2.49
CA ASP A 257 43.40 41.95 -3.66
C ASP A 257 44.47 40.86 -3.88
N GLU A 258 44.25 40.03 -4.91
CA GLU A 258 45.08 40.16 -6.11
C GLU A 258 44.35 39.65 -7.36
N THR A 259 44.53 40.37 -8.46
CA THR A 259 43.99 40.08 -9.79
C THR A 259 45.09 39.55 -10.70
N MET A 260 44.80 38.59 -11.58
CA MET A 260 45.29 38.66 -12.98
C MET A 260 44.69 37.62 -13.94
N ASP A 261 44.23 38.15 -15.07
CA ASP A 261 43.93 37.49 -16.34
C ASP A 261 45.05 36.58 -16.86
N MET A 262 44.68 35.51 -17.58
CA MET A 262 44.84 35.41 -19.07
C MET A 262 44.59 33.98 -19.58
N ALA A 263 43.87 33.86 -20.69
CA ALA A 263 43.77 32.66 -21.54
C ALA A 263 44.75 32.83 -22.75
N PRO A 264 44.63 32.14 -23.91
CA PRO A 264 43.94 30.89 -24.29
C PRO A 264 44.83 29.91 -25.12
N GLU A 265 44.29 28.76 -25.56
CA GLU A 265 44.47 28.11 -26.89
C GLU A 265 43.67 26.76 -26.85
N SER A 266 42.75 26.37 -27.76
CA SER A 266 42.62 26.32 -29.24
C SER A 266 42.96 24.95 -29.86
N GLY A 267 42.14 24.46 -30.80
CA GLY A 267 42.27 23.14 -31.48
C GLY A 267 41.04 22.23 -31.30
N ALA A 268 39.93 22.36 -32.04
CA ALA A 268 39.71 22.17 -33.48
C ALA A 268 39.82 20.69 -33.96
N GLY A 269 38.72 20.10 -34.46
CA GLY A 269 38.72 18.74 -35.03
C GLY A 269 37.34 18.16 -35.41
N ALA A 270 36.82 18.51 -36.59
CA ALA A 270 35.65 17.90 -37.27
C ALA A 270 35.65 18.32 -38.77
N PRO A 271 34.73 17.85 -39.65
CA PRO A 271 33.98 16.58 -39.70
C PRO A 271 34.49 15.71 -40.90
N PRO A 272 33.90 15.62 -42.12
CA PRO A 272 32.53 15.28 -42.56
C PRO A 272 32.40 14.12 -43.60
N GLY A 273 31.18 13.65 -43.85
CA GLY A 273 30.80 12.81 -45.01
C GLY A 273 29.54 11.96 -44.76
N SER A 274 28.30 12.17 -45.26
CA SER A 274 27.67 12.88 -46.39
C SER A 274 27.09 11.93 -47.44
N ARG A 275 25.93 12.31 -48.01
CA ARG A 275 25.21 11.77 -49.19
C ARG A 275 24.29 10.56 -49.00
N ASP A 276 23.21 10.39 -49.79
CA ASP A 276 22.26 11.32 -50.46
C ASP A 276 21.12 10.49 -51.11
N HIS A 277 20.08 11.16 -51.61
CA HIS A 277 18.99 10.67 -52.49
C HIS A 277 17.82 9.88 -51.85
N ALA A 278 16.58 9.92 -52.38
CA ALA A 278 15.88 10.94 -53.19
C ALA A 278 14.38 10.60 -53.36
N SER A 279 13.54 11.66 -53.42
CA SER A 279 12.34 11.80 -54.28
C SER A 279 11.03 11.00 -54.07
N GLY A 280 9.90 11.72 -54.23
CA GLY A 280 8.56 11.20 -54.53
C GLY A 280 7.71 10.77 -53.33
N GLY A 281 6.41 11.08 -53.22
CA GLY A 281 5.49 11.86 -54.06
C GLY A 281 4.14 12.00 -53.34
N GLY A 282 3.33 13.02 -53.65
CA GLY A 282 2.22 13.44 -52.78
C GLY A 282 0.96 12.56 -52.77
N GLY A 283 0.23 12.58 -51.64
CA GLY A 283 -1.07 11.90 -51.48
C GLY A 283 -1.90 12.49 -50.32
N ARG A 284 -2.95 13.24 -50.64
CA ARG A 284 -3.86 13.89 -49.67
C ARG A 284 -4.68 12.85 -48.88
N ARG A 285 -4.91 13.06 -47.57
CA ARG A 285 -6.26 13.38 -47.01
C ARG A 285 -6.34 13.46 -45.48
N SER A 286 -7.16 14.43 -45.04
CA SER A 286 -8.11 14.37 -43.92
C SER A 286 -7.57 14.03 -42.52
N GLY A 287 -7.38 15.07 -41.71
CA GLY A 287 -6.99 14.94 -40.32
C GLY A 287 -8.03 14.31 -39.38
N ARG A 288 -7.55 14.07 -38.16
CA ARG A 288 -8.35 13.92 -36.95
C ARG A 288 -7.53 14.50 -35.80
N GLN A 289 -8.19 15.11 -34.82
CA GLN A 289 -7.52 15.71 -33.65
C GLN A 289 -6.83 14.63 -32.83
N GLU A 290 -5.53 14.82 -32.55
CA GLU A 290 -4.78 14.01 -31.61
C GLU A 290 -4.65 14.79 -30.30
N GLY A 291 -5.65 14.59 -29.43
CA GLY A 291 -5.70 15.20 -28.11
C GLY A 291 -4.86 14.42 -27.11
N ASP A 292 -3.75 15.03 -26.71
CA ASP A 292 -3.11 14.93 -25.38
C ASP A 292 -3.34 13.62 -24.59
N SER A 293 -2.48 12.62 -24.85
CA SER A 293 -2.52 11.32 -24.18
C SER A 293 -1.36 11.13 -23.20
N LYS A 294 -1.17 12.06 -22.25
CA LYS A 294 -0.22 11.92 -21.11
C LYS A 294 -0.70 12.55 -19.80
N SER A 295 -1.82 12.09 -19.23
CA SER A 295 -2.03 11.99 -17.76
C SER A 295 -3.40 11.41 -17.37
N LYS A 296 -3.50 10.08 -17.27
CA LYS A 296 -4.48 9.36 -16.43
C LYS A 296 -3.86 8.06 -15.91
N ARG A 297 -2.92 8.19 -14.96
CA ARG A 297 -2.47 7.07 -14.14
C ARG A 297 -3.30 7.06 -12.85
N LEU A 298 -4.03 5.97 -12.65
CA LEU A 298 -4.32 5.37 -11.34
C LEU A 298 -4.78 6.30 -10.21
N ASP A 299 -6.03 6.76 -10.28
CA ASP A 299 -6.86 7.08 -9.10
C ASP A 299 -8.17 6.28 -9.24
N LEU A 300 -8.23 5.08 -8.64
CA LEU A 300 -9.42 4.22 -8.69
C LEU A 300 -9.46 3.15 -7.58
N TRP A 301 -8.94 3.48 -6.39
CA TRP A 301 -9.13 2.73 -5.14
C TRP A 301 -9.26 3.71 -3.97
N ALA A 302 -10.50 4.07 -3.67
CA ALA A 302 -10.96 4.77 -2.46
C ALA A 302 -12.45 4.42 -2.27
#